data_AF-A0A396QK90-F1
#
_entry.id   AF-A0A396QK90-F1
#
_cell.length_a   1.000
_cell.length_b   1.000
_cell.length_c   1.000
_cell.angle_alpha   90.00
_cell.angle_beta   90.00
_cell.angle_gamma   90.00
#
_symmetry.space_group_name_H-M   'P 1'
#
loop_
_entity.id
_entity.type
_entity.pdbx_description
1 polymer ?
#
loop_
_entity_poly.entity_id
_entity_poly.type
_entity_poly.pdbx_seq_one_letter_code
_entity_poly.pdbx_strand_id
1 'polypeptide(L)'
;MPELESAIARSLNETCEFTKDGQSLYTVTITGVSFTDRRAVVDTEEPEKILLVTYTYQSLTDDPVLVDDMSFRCIINDTEVAPPYYLTDQVMPELSVRDQPVTAELAYNVPANTEKAALYLTNTSNPEGDSFLVTASSIQ
;
A
#
# COMPACT_ATOMS: atom_id res chain seq x y z
N MET A 1 13.80 5.55 10.40
CA MET A 1 12.93 4.70 11.23
C MET A 1 13.50 3.29 11.18
N PRO A 2 13.93 2.68 12.30
CA PRO A 2 14.70 1.43 12.30
C PRO A 2 14.02 0.26 11.56
N GLU A 3 12.69 0.20 11.61
CA GLU A 3 11.85 -0.78 10.89
C GLU A 3 11.95 -0.71 9.36
N LEU A 4 12.34 0.44 8.81
CA LEU A 4 12.53 0.61 7.36
C LEU A 4 13.88 0.07 6.89
N GLU A 5 14.89 -0.01 7.77
CA GLU A 5 16.23 -0.47 7.41
C GLU A 5 16.30 -1.98 7.23
N SER A 6 15.39 -2.73 7.88
CA SER A 6 15.24 -4.18 7.72
C SER A 6 14.29 -4.56 6.57
N ALA A 7 13.58 -3.60 5.99
CA ALA A 7 12.59 -3.85 4.96
C ALA A 7 13.25 -4.25 3.64
N ILE A 8 12.64 -5.20 2.93
CA ILE A 8 13.08 -5.63 1.61
C ILE A 8 12.68 -4.55 0.60
N ALA A 9 13.67 -3.91 -0.03
CA ALA A 9 13.42 -2.88 -1.03
C ALA A 9 12.81 -3.46 -2.32
N ARG A 10 11.81 -2.74 -2.86
CA ARG A 10 11.13 -3.03 -4.12
C ARG A 10 10.82 -1.76 -4.89
N SER A 11 10.73 -1.88 -6.21
CA SER A 11 10.23 -0.83 -7.10
C SER A 11 8.74 -1.04 -7.39
N LEU A 12 8.08 -0.02 -7.93
CA LEU A 12 6.73 -0.18 -8.49
C LEU A 12 6.69 -1.32 -9.52
N ASN A 13 5.57 -2.05 -9.54
CA ASN A 13 5.34 -3.25 -10.35
C ASN A 13 6.22 -4.46 -10.01
N GLU A 14 7.10 -4.39 -9.02
CA GLU A 14 7.76 -5.57 -8.48
C GLU A 14 6.90 -6.24 -7.41
N THR A 15 6.89 -7.58 -7.43
CA THR A 15 6.11 -8.38 -6.49
C THR A 15 6.79 -8.46 -5.12
N CYS A 16 6.00 -8.18 -4.09
CA CYS A 16 6.29 -8.46 -2.69
C CYS A 16 5.65 -9.81 -2.34
N GLU A 17 6.47 -10.83 -2.08
CA GLU A 17 5.99 -12.17 -1.74
C GLU A 17 6.12 -12.39 -0.23
N PHE A 18 4.99 -12.55 0.45
CA PHE A 18 4.98 -12.80 1.89
C PHE A 18 5.07 -14.30 2.16
N THR A 19 6.06 -14.67 2.98
CA THR A 19 6.32 -16.07 3.30
C THR A 19 6.16 -16.35 4.80
N LYS A 20 5.93 -17.62 5.14
CA LYS A 20 5.99 -18.12 6.52
C LYS A 20 6.51 -19.55 6.51
N ASP A 21 7.55 -19.81 7.31
CA ASP A 21 8.18 -21.13 7.42
C ASP A 21 8.61 -21.72 6.06
N GLY A 22 9.03 -20.86 5.12
CA GLY A 22 9.44 -21.25 3.76
C GLY A 22 8.28 -21.49 2.77
N GLN A 23 7.03 -21.30 3.20
CA GLN A 23 5.85 -21.36 2.34
C GLN A 23 5.42 -19.97 1.89
N SER A 24 5.18 -19.80 0.59
CA SER A 24 4.57 -18.60 0.02
C SER A 24 3.08 -18.53 0.39
N LEU A 25 2.67 -17.42 1.00
CA LEU A 25 1.30 -17.22 1.47
C LEU A 25 0.48 -16.40 0.48
N TYR A 26 0.98 -15.23 0.12
CA TYR A 26 0.33 -14.31 -0.81
C TYR A 26 1.35 -13.35 -1.42
N THR A 27 0.95 -12.71 -2.50
CA THR A 27 1.75 -11.66 -3.15
C THR A 27 1.02 -10.33 -3.10
N VAL A 28 1.77 -9.24 -3.04
CA VAL A 28 1.28 -7.87 -3.21
C VAL A 28 2.17 -7.15 -4.22
N THR A 29 1.57 -6.41 -5.15
CA THR A 29 2.26 -5.58 -6.13
C THR A 29 1.62 -4.21 -6.14
N ILE A 30 2.42 -3.16 -5.91
CA ILE A 30 1.96 -1.77 -6.10
C ILE A 30 2.06 -1.46 -7.60
N THR A 31 0.92 -1.23 -8.24
CA THR A 31 0.80 -1.07 -9.69
C THR A 31 0.68 0.39 -10.13
N GLY A 32 0.29 1.30 -9.23
CA GLY A 32 0.17 2.72 -9.53
C GLY A 32 0.34 3.60 -8.30
N VAL A 33 1.00 4.74 -8.48
CA VAL A 33 1.11 5.81 -7.49
C VAL A 33 1.00 7.14 -8.24
N SER A 34 -0.04 7.93 -7.94
CA SER A 34 -0.33 9.18 -8.65
C SER A 34 -1.05 10.18 -7.76
N PHE A 35 -1.04 11.46 -8.15
CA PHE A 35 -1.93 12.43 -7.51
C PHE A 35 -3.35 12.38 -8.09
N THR A 36 -4.35 12.69 -7.27
CA THR A 36 -5.76 12.72 -7.73
C THR A 36 -6.55 13.92 -7.22
N ASP A 37 -7.53 14.33 -8.03
CA ASP A 37 -8.54 15.34 -7.69
C ASP A 37 -9.80 14.73 -7.06
N ARG A 38 -9.88 13.39 -6.93
CA ARG A 38 -10.98 12.71 -6.23
C ARG A 38 -11.02 13.14 -4.75
N ARG A 39 -12.20 13.19 -4.13
CA ARG A 39 -12.40 13.66 -2.74
C ARG A 39 -13.40 12.78 -1.98
N ALA A 40 -13.35 12.87 -0.64
CA ALA A 40 -14.35 12.28 0.25
C ALA A 40 -15.71 12.99 0.14
N VAL A 41 -16.81 12.32 0.53
CA VAL A 41 -18.16 12.90 0.55
C VAL A 41 -18.30 13.97 1.64
N VAL A 42 -17.62 13.73 2.76
CA VAL A 42 -17.67 14.58 3.94
C VAL A 42 -16.39 15.40 3.96
N ASP A 43 -16.51 16.63 3.47
CA ASP A 43 -15.40 17.58 3.27
C ASP A 43 -15.00 18.23 4.61
N THR A 44 -14.54 17.42 5.56
CA THR A 44 -14.05 17.90 6.87
C THR A 44 -12.54 18.06 6.92
N GLU A 45 -11.83 17.44 5.98
CA GLU A 45 -10.40 17.64 5.76
C GLU A 45 -10.23 18.14 4.32
N GLU A 46 -9.64 19.33 4.17
CA GLU A 46 -9.24 19.89 2.87
C GLU A 46 -7.76 19.52 2.63
N PRO A 47 -7.45 18.34 2.06
CA PRO A 47 -6.08 17.97 1.74
C PRO A 47 -5.53 18.88 0.63
N GLU A 48 -4.28 19.34 0.79
CA GLU A 48 -3.60 20.11 -0.27
C GLU A 48 -3.45 19.26 -1.55
N LYS A 49 -3.06 17.99 -1.38
CA LYS A 49 -3.02 16.96 -2.42
C LYS A 49 -3.45 15.62 -1.86
N ILE A 50 -3.90 14.75 -2.75
CA ILE A 50 -4.19 13.36 -2.42
C ILE A 50 -3.31 12.46 -3.26
N LEU A 51 -2.55 11.61 -2.59
CA LEU A 51 -1.79 10.54 -3.23
C LEU A 51 -2.70 9.30 -3.32
N LEU A 52 -2.97 8.84 -4.53
CA LEU A 52 -3.68 7.60 -4.82
C LEU A 52 -2.67 6.49 -5.12
N VAL A 53 -2.86 5.35 -4.46
CA VAL A 53 -2.06 4.14 -4.64
C VAL A 53 -2.98 3.03 -5.12
N THR A 54 -2.66 2.42 -6.26
CA THR A 54 -3.32 1.23 -6.78
C THR A 54 -2.40 0.03 -6.55
N TYR A 55 -2.96 -1.06 -6.04
CA TYR A 55 -2.22 -2.28 -5.76
C TYR A 55 -3.05 -3.50 -6.11
N THR A 56 -2.38 -4.62 -6.35
CA THR A 56 -2.99 -5.92 -6.59
C THR A 56 -2.38 -6.95 -5.66
N TYR A 57 -3.19 -7.83 -5.09
CA TYR A 57 -2.73 -8.92 -4.24
C TYR A 57 -3.47 -10.21 -4.55
N GLN A 58 -2.85 -11.35 -4.20
CA GLN A 58 -3.37 -12.67 -4.51
C GLN A 58 -2.97 -13.66 -3.42
N SER A 59 -3.93 -14.41 -2.87
CA SER A 59 -3.63 -15.59 -2.06
C SER A 59 -3.03 -16.71 -2.91
N LEU A 60 -1.97 -17.32 -2.40
CA LEU A 60 -1.31 -18.50 -2.99
C LEU A 60 -1.68 -19.80 -2.27
N THR A 61 -2.46 -19.71 -1.20
CA THR A 61 -2.95 -20.84 -0.40
C THR A 61 -4.47 -20.93 -0.47
N ASP A 62 -5.04 -21.96 0.17
CA ASP A 62 -6.49 -22.09 0.28
C ASP A 62 -7.08 -21.15 1.34
N ASP A 63 -6.24 -20.51 2.15
CA ASP A 63 -6.67 -19.50 3.13
C ASP A 63 -6.88 -18.15 2.41
N PRO A 64 -8.02 -17.49 2.58
CA PRO A 64 -8.24 -16.18 2.00
C PRO A 64 -7.37 -15.12 2.67
N VAL A 65 -6.90 -14.16 1.89
CA VAL A 65 -6.15 -13.01 2.38
C VAL A 65 -6.91 -11.72 2.12
N LEU A 66 -6.93 -10.83 3.11
CA LEU A 66 -7.33 -9.45 2.95
C LEU A 66 -6.08 -8.58 3.14
N VAL A 67 -5.79 -7.74 2.15
CA VAL A 67 -4.73 -6.74 2.23
C VAL A 67 -5.44 -5.40 2.12
N ASP A 68 -5.57 -4.71 3.26
CA ASP A 68 -6.26 -3.43 3.41
C ASP A 68 -5.30 -2.35 3.93
N ASP A 69 -5.83 -1.15 4.21
CA ASP A 69 -5.07 0.02 4.66
C ASP A 69 -4.20 -0.24 5.90
N MET A 70 -4.62 -1.14 6.78
CA MET A 70 -3.87 -1.52 7.98
C MET A 70 -2.54 -2.23 7.66
N SER A 71 -2.39 -2.74 6.44
CA SER A 71 -1.18 -3.41 5.95
C SER A 71 -0.12 -2.43 5.44
N PHE A 72 -0.44 -1.12 5.36
CA PHE A 72 0.41 -0.12 4.73
C PHE A 72 0.72 1.05 5.66
N ARG A 73 1.93 1.59 5.51
CA ARG A 73 2.29 2.94 5.94
C ARG A 73 2.85 3.70 4.74
N CYS A 74 2.30 4.87 4.45
CA CYS A 74 2.84 5.74 3.40
C CYS A 74 3.87 6.68 4.03
N ILE A 75 5.10 6.65 3.54
CA ILE A 75 6.18 7.55 3.92
C ILE A 75 6.42 8.50 2.76
N ILE A 76 6.26 9.79 3.00
CA ILE A 76 6.48 10.84 2.01
C ILE A 76 7.78 11.57 2.28
N ASN A 77 8.43 12.01 1.20
CA ASN A 77 9.68 12.77 1.24
C ASN A 77 10.72 12.16 2.22
N ASP A 78 10.79 10.83 2.24
CA ASP A 78 11.71 10.00 3.02
C ASP A 78 11.60 10.11 4.56
N THR A 79 10.67 10.91 5.11
CA THR A 79 10.69 11.28 6.54
C THR A 79 9.34 11.30 7.25
N GLU A 80 8.24 11.59 6.56
CA GLU A 80 6.93 11.81 7.19
C GLU A 80 5.94 10.69 6.85
N VAL A 81 5.14 10.26 7.82
CA VAL A 81 4.07 9.27 7.58
C VAL A 81 2.80 10.01 7.21
N ALA A 82 2.30 9.79 5.99
CA ALA A 82 1.07 10.41 5.51
C ALA A 82 -0.16 9.67 6.08
N PRO A 83 -1.16 10.39 6.62
CA PRO A 83 -2.38 9.78 7.12
C PRO A 83 -3.26 9.27 5.98
N PRO A 84 -4.02 8.18 6.18
CA PRO A 84 -4.96 7.67 5.19
C PRO A 84 -6.07 8.70 4.93
N TYR A 85 -6.52 8.75 3.69
CA TYR A 85 -7.65 9.53 3.23
C TYR A 85 -8.64 8.61 2.52
N TYR A 86 -9.94 8.75 2.77
CA TYR A 86 -10.94 7.82 2.27
C TYR A 86 -11.77 8.47 1.16
N LEU A 87 -11.56 8.02 -0.08
CA LEU A 87 -12.28 8.54 -1.24
C LEU A 87 -13.71 8.00 -1.29
N THR A 88 -14.62 8.82 -1.83
CA THR A 88 -16.04 8.44 -2.00
C THR A 88 -16.23 7.18 -2.85
N ASP A 89 -15.45 7.09 -3.92
CA ASP A 89 -15.53 6.08 -4.97
C ASP A 89 -14.30 5.17 -4.97
N GLN A 90 -13.61 5.04 -3.83
CA GLN A 90 -12.41 4.21 -3.70
C GLN A 90 -12.72 2.75 -4.03
N VAL A 91 -11.87 2.12 -4.83
CA VAL A 91 -11.93 0.67 -5.04
C VAL A 91 -11.48 -0.01 -3.75
N MET A 92 -12.45 -0.56 -3.01
CA MET A 92 -12.20 -1.17 -1.70
C MET A 92 -11.54 -2.56 -1.84
N PRO A 93 -10.68 -2.95 -0.89
CA PRO A 93 -10.15 -4.31 -0.85
C PRO A 93 -11.24 -5.34 -0.55
N GLU A 94 -11.06 -6.55 -1.09
CA GLU A 94 -11.93 -7.71 -0.88
C GLU A 94 -11.13 -8.95 -0.49
N LEU A 95 -11.78 -10.01 -0.03
CA LEU A 95 -11.06 -11.26 0.25
C LEU A 95 -10.53 -11.87 -1.06
N SER A 96 -9.22 -12.00 -1.17
CA SER A 96 -8.59 -12.79 -2.23
C SER A 96 -8.55 -14.25 -1.82
N VAL A 97 -9.21 -15.10 -2.60
CA VAL A 97 -9.07 -16.57 -2.51
C VAL A 97 -8.01 -17.05 -3.50
N ARG A 98 -7.58 -18.31 -3.37
CA ARG A 98 -6.53 -18.90 -4.20
C ARG A 98 -6.72 -18.60 -5.68
N ASP A 99 -5.66 -18.13 -6.33
CA ASP A 99 -5.60 -17.86 -7.77
C ASP A 99 -6.61 -16.81 -8.28
N GLN A 100 -7.18 -16.01 -7.36
CA GLN A 100 -8.08 -14.90 -7.68
C GLN A 100 -7.48 -13.59 -7.16
N PRO A 101 -6.71 -12.87 -8.00
CA PRO A 101 -6.13 -11.59 -7.61
C PRO A 101 -7.23 -10.53 -7.41
N VAL A 102 -7.01 -9.67 -6.42
CA VAL A 102 -7.85 -8.51 -6.10
C VAL A 102 -7.04 -7.25 -6.34
N THR A 103 -7.64 -6.27 -7.01
CA THR A 103 -7.08 -4.92 -7.18
C THR A 103 -7.85 -3.94 -6.33
N ALA A 104 -7.15 -3.10 -5.57
CA ALA A 104 -7.74 -2.12 -4.69
C ALA A 104 -6.93 -0.81 -4.68
N GLU A 105 -7.51 0.20 -4.04
CA GLU A 105 -6.95 1.53 -3.92
C GLU A 105 -6.74 1.92 -2.45
N LEU A 106 -5.70 2.71 -2.21
CA LEU A 106 -5.48 3.48 -0.98
C LEU A 106 -5.32 4.94 -1.36
N ALA A 107 -5.75 5.84 -0.49
CA ALA A 107 -5.46 7.25 -0.65
C ALA A 107 -4.85 7.82 0.64
N TYR A 108 -4.03 8.85 0.48
CA TYR A 108 -3.35 9.53 1.58
C TYR A 108 -3.44 11.04 1.40
N ASN A 109 -3.65 11.76 2.50
CA ASN A 109 -3.55 13.21 2.54
C ASN A 109 -2.07 13.59 2.59
N VAL A 110 -1.61 14.38 1.63
CA VAL A 110 -0.20 14.74 1.51
C VAL A 110 -0.02 16.25 1.23
N PRO A 111 1.06 16.88 1.73
CA PRO A 111 1.39 18.27 1.42
C PRO A 111 1.64 18.51 -0.08
N ALA A 112 1.43 19.76 -0.54
CA ALA A 112 1.61 20.13 -1.94
C ALA A 112 3.03 19.90 -2.49
N ASN A 113 4.05 19.95 -1.63
CA ASN A 113 5.45 19.73 -1.96
C ASN A 113 5.89 18.25 -1.87
N THR A 114 4.94 17.31 -1.84
CA THR A 114 5.26 15.88 -1.90
C THR A 114 5.85 15.55 -3.27
N GLU A 115 7.09 15.05 -3.28
CA GLU A 115 7.81 14.66 -4.51
C GLU A 115 8.08 13.15 -4.58
N LYS A 116 8.12 12.49 -3.42
CA LYS A 116 8.40 11.07 -3.29
C LYS A 116 7.44 10.41 -2.33
N ALA A 117 7.12 9.16 -2.61
CA ALA A 117 6.38 8.29 -1.71
C ALA A 117 7.04 6.91 -1.65
N ALA A 118 7.04 6.31 -0.47
CA ALA A 118 7.38 4.93 -0.25
C ALA A 118 6.26 4.26 0.55
N LEU A 119 5.86 3.06 0.14
CA LEU A 119 4.87 2.26 0.84
C LEU A 119 5.62 1.21 1.62
N TYR A 120 5.51 1.27 2.95
CA TYR A 120 5.97 0.22 3.83
C TYR A 120 4.84 -0.79 4.04
N LEU A 121 5.05 -2.02 3.59
CA LEU A 121 4.08 -3.12 3.66
C LEU A 121 4.49 -4.09 4.76
N THR A 122 3.53 -4.49 5.58
CA THR A 122 3.72 -5.52 6.60
C THR A 122 2.59 -6.54 6.57
N ASN A 123 2.90 -7.78 6.95
CA ASN A 123 1.88 -8.76 7.24
C ASN A 123 1.37 -8.55 8.66
N THR A 124 0.19 -7.94 8.81
CA THR A 124 -0.41 -7.66 10.12
C THR A 124 -0.68 -8.92 10.95
N SER A 125 -0.89 -10.06 10.28
CA SER A 125 -1.09 -11.37 10.91
C SER A 125 0.23 -12.11 11.23
N ASN A 126 1.36 -11.61 10.73
CA ASN A 126 2.71 -12.11 11.02
C ASN A 126 3.71 -10.94 11.08
N PRO A 127 3.67 -10.10 12.13
CA PRO A 127 4.48 -8.88 12.20
C PRO A 127 5.98 -9.14 12.35
N GLU A 128 6.38 -10.37 12.71
CA GLU A 128 7.79 -10.80 12.75
C GLU A 128 8.30 -11.31 11.39
N GLY A 129 7.41 -11.44 10.40
CA GLY A 129 7.74 -11.88 9.05
C GLY A 129 8.33 -10.78 8.16
N ASP A 130 8.40 -11.08 6.86
CA ASP A 130 8.93 -10.15 5.86
C ASP A 130 8.15 -8.83 5.86
N SER A 131 8.89 -7.74 5.72
CA SER A 131 8.34 -6.42 5.40
C SER A 131 8.98 -5.88 4.14
N PHE A 132 8.25 -5.06 3.41
CA PHE A 132 8.68 -4.53 2.12
C PHE A 132 8.60 -3.01 2.12
N LEU A 133 9.57 -2.37 1.46
CA LEU A 133 9.53 -0.94 1.20
C LEU A 133 9.49 -0.72 -0.31
N VAL A 134 8.32 -0.36 -0.82
CA VAL A 134 8.07 -0.11 -2.24
C VAL A 134 8.22 1.37 -2.52
N THR A 135 9.24 1.75 -3.30
CA THR A 135 9.53 3.16 -3.60
C THR A 135 8.93 3.60 -4.93
N ALA A 136 8.24 4.74 -4.92
CA ALA A 136 7.74 5.43 -6.11
C ALA A 136 8.66 6.64 -6.40
N SER A 137 9.66 6.43 -7.26
CA SER A 137 10.68 7.42 -7.59
C SER A 137 10.16 8.62 -8.39
N SER A 138 8.95 8.53 -8.93
CA SER A 138 8.27 9.61 -9.66
C SER A 138 6.76 9.41 -9.52
N ILE A 139 6.12 10.30 -8.77
CA ILE A 139 4.66 10.34 -8.65
C ILE A 139 4.11 11.04 -9.89
N GLN A 140 3.22 10.37 -10.62
CA GLN A 140 2.60 10.93 -11.83
C GLN A 140 1.34 11.75 -11.53
#